data_AF-A0A368X600-F1
#
_entry.id   AF-A0A368X600-F1
#
_cell.length_a   1.000
_cell.length_b   1.000
_cell.length_c   1.000
_cell.angle_alpha   90.00
_cell.angle_beta   90.00
_cell.angle_gamma   90.00
#
_symmetry.space_group_name_H-M   'P 1'
#
loop_
_entity.id
_entity.type
_entity.pdbx_description
1 polymer ?
#
loop_
_entity_poly.entity_id
_entity_poly.type
_entity_poly.pdbx_seq_one_letter_code
_entity_poly.pdbx_strand_id
1 'polypeptide(L)'
;MFTYEIEEKDEELIIEADYQFTSNTYHFSYTTIVLDSFFYQRIKNPESIQPIFFNGGVTGSTRIIINKENLTSKFIELLKSKEINPFRAISIGEEINL
;
A
#
# COMPACT_ATOMS: atom_id res chain seq x y z
N MET A 1 -4.37 -2.08 12.57
CA MET A 1 -3.62 -0.83 12.45
C MET A 1 -3.00 -0.76 11.07
N PHE A 2 -3.09 0.39 10.40
CA PHE A 2 -2.39 0.65 9.14
C PHE A 2 -1.61 1.94 9.30
N THR A 3 -0.32 1.89 8.98
CA THR A 3 0.58 3.04 9.04
C THR A 3 1.43 3.04 7.78
N TYR A 4 1.90 4.22 7.40
CA TYR A 4 2.85 4.33 6.32
C TYR A 4 3.74 5.54 6.51
N GLU A 5 4.95 5.43 5.97
CA GLU A 5 5.95 6.48 5.88
C GLU A 5 6.35 6.68 4.42
N ILE A 6 6.78 7.90 4.10
CA ILE A 6 7.14 8.30 2.75
C ILE A 6 8.56 8.83 2.73
N GLU A 7 9.44 8.14 2.03
CA GLU A 7 10.80 8.59 1.72
C GLU A 7 10.85 9.12 0.29
N GLU A 8 11.56 10.22 0.11
CA GLU A 8 11.88 10.75 -1.23
C GLU A 8 13.35 10.52 -1.51
N LYS A 9 13.65 9.86 -2.64
CA LYS A 9 15.02 9.53 -3.03
C LYS A 9 15.19 9.68 -4.54
N ASP A 10 16.12 10.54 -4.96
CA ASP A 10 16.44 10.79 -6.37
C ASP A 10 15.21 11.10 -7.24
N GLU A 11 14.75 10.18 -8.10
CA GLU A 11 13.55 10.28 -8.95
C GLU A 11 12.38 9.42 -8.43
N GLU A 12 12.48 8.93 -7.21
CA GLU A 12 11.56 7.97 -6.63
C GLU A 12 10.91 8.51 -5.35
N LEU A 13 9.64 8.14 -5.20
CA LEU A 13 8.94 8.22 -3.94
C LEU A 13 8.74 6.78 -3.44
N ILE A 14 9.23 6.48 -2.25
CA ILE A 14 9.12 5.18 -1.62
C ILE A 14 8.08 5.30 -0.51
N ILE A 15 7.03 4.51 -0.60
CA ILE A 15 6.01 4.41 0.45
C ILE A 15 6.21 3.06 1.14
N GLU A 16 6.58 3.08 2.41
CA GLU A 16 6.63 1.89 3.25
C GLU A 16 5.35 1.85 4.07
N ALA A 17 4.52 0.83 3.83
CA ALA A 17 3.24 0.68 4.50
C ALA A 17 3.24 -0.58 5.36
N ASP A 18 2.99 -0.39 6.65
CA ASP A 18 2.84 -1.44 7.64
C ASP A 18 1.36 -1.66 7.95
N TYR A 19 1.01 -2.91 8.16
CA TYR A 19 -0.36 -3.27 8.46
C TYR A 19 -0.44 -4.41 9.46
N GLN A 20 -1.48 -4.33 10.27
CA GLN A 20 -1.89 -5.34 11.22
C GLN A 20 -3.41 -5.45 11.22
N PHE A 21 -3.95 -6.62 10.88
CA PHE A 21 -5.38 -6.90 10.98
C PHE A 21 -5.59 -8.18 11.77
N THR A 22 -6.61 -8.17 12.62
CA THR A 22 -7.10 -9.35 13.32
C THR A 22 -8.39 -9.77 12.65
N SER A 23 -8.46 -10.99 12.13
CA SER A 23 -9.72 -11.57 11.66
C SER A 23 -10.22 -12.58 12.68
N ASN A 24 -11.52 -12.53 12.97
CA ASN A 24 -12.17 -13.58 13.78
C ASN A 24 -12.75 -14.70 12.89
N THR A 25 -12.52 -14.65 11.57
CA THR A 25 -13.00 -15.66 10.61
C THR A 25 -11.90 -16.68 10.30
N TYR A 26 -12.26 -17.97 10.28
CA TYR A 26 -11.36 -19.11 10.03
C TYR A 26 -11.11 -19.39 8.53
N HIS A 27 -11.53 -18.49 7.65
CA HIS A 27 -11.37 -18.65 6.20
C HIS A 27 -10.05 -18.02 5.74
N PHE A 28 -9.37 -18.69 4.79
CA PHE A 28 -8.18 -18.16 4.13
C PHE A 28 -8.50 -16.77 3.60
N SER A 29 -7.94 -15.77 4.26
CA SER A 29 -8.17 -14.38 3.94
C SER A 29 -6.92 -13.86 3.24
N TYR A 30 -7.09 -13.01 2.24
CA TYR A 30 -5.99 -12.23 1.68
C TYR A 30 -6.21 -10.75 1.91
N THR A 31 -5.13 -9.98 2.00
CA THR A 31 -5.19 -8.52 2.11
C THR A 31 -4.61 -7.89 0.87
N THR A 32 -5.34 -6.94 0.29
CA THR A 32 -4.87 -6.13 -0.83
C THR A 32 -4.83 -4.67 -0.40
N ILE A 33 -3.68 -4.03 -0.62
CA ILE A 33 -3.50 -2.60 -0.41
C ILE A 33 -3.84 -1.91 -1.74
N VAL A 34 -4.88 -1.09 -1.74
CA VAL A 34 -5.37 -0.41 -2.94
C VAL A 34 -4.91 1.04 -2.91
N LEU A 35 -4.04 1.38 -3.86
CA LEU A 35 -3.60 2.75 -4.09
C LEU A 35 -4.68 3.56 -4.83
N ASP A 36 -4.66 4.87 -4.64
CA ASP A 36 -5.39 5.76 -5.53
C ASP A 36 -4.88 5.60 -6.98
N SER A 37 -5.78 5.72 -7.96
CA SER A 37 -5.49 5.42 -9.37
C SER A 37 -4.39 6.32 -9.94
N PHE A 38 -4.26 7.53 -9.40
CA PHE A 38 -3.16 8.44 -9.73
C PHE A 38 -1.79 7.80 -9.45
N PHE A 39 -1.63 7.13 -8.31
CA PHE A 39 -0.37 6.49 -7.93
C PHE A 39 -0.16 5.16 -8.63
N TYR A 40 -1.24 4.41 -8.89
CA TYR A 40 -1.16 3.11 -9.57
C TYR A 40 -0.44 3.16 -10.92
N GLN A 41 -0.72 4.20 -11.71
CA GLN A 41 -0.11 4.41 -13.03
C GLN A 41 1.39 4.75 -12.97
N ARG A 42 1.92 5.05 -11.78
CA ARG A 42 3.29 5.53 -11.57
C ARG A 42 4.18 4.50 -10.85
N ILE A 43 3.66 3.31 -10.58
CA ILE A 43 4.37 2.26 -9.84
C ILE A 43 5.50 1.67 -10.69
N LYS A 44 6.68 1.54 -10.08
CA LYS A 44 7.85 0.88 -10.66
C LYS A 44 7.94 -0.61 -10.28
N ASN A 45 7.38 -1.03 -9.14
CA ASN A 45 7.46 -2.39 -8.62
C ASN A 45 6.06 -3.00 -8.31
N PRO A 46 5.39 -3.62 -9.30
CA PRO A 46 4.03 -4.14 -9.11
C PRO A 46 3.95 -5.34 -8.14
N GLU A 47 5.04 -6.10 -7.96
CA GLU A 47 5.09 -7.28 -7.08
C GLU A 47 4.79 -6.96 -5.62
N SER A 48 5.04 -5.73 -5.17
CA SER A 48 4.87 -5.35 -3.78
C SER A 48 3.40 -5.13 -3.36
N ILE A 49 2.45 -5.16 -4.30
CA ILE A 49 1.01 -5.04 -4.01
C ILE A 49 0.33 -6.43 -3.95
N GLN A 50 1.11 -7.51 -4.08
CA GLN A 50 0.52 -8.84 -4.14
C GLN A 50 -0.28 -9.18 -2.87
N PRO A 51 -1.42 -9.87 -3.02
CA PRO A 51 -2.18 -10.36 -1.89
C PRO A 51 -1.36 -11.35 -1.07
N ILE A 52 -1.29 -11.15 0.25
CA ILE A 52 -0.70 -12.14 1.16
C ILE A 52 -1.81 -13.01 1.75
N PHE A 53 -1.63 -14.33 1.78
CA PHE A 53 -2.60 -15.33 2.28
C PHE A 53 -2.47 -15.55 3.79
N PHE A 54 -3.59 -15.75 4.52
CA PHE A 54 -3.58 -15.79 6.00
C PHE A 54 -4.44 -16.86 6.67
N ASN A 55 -4.05 -17.17 7.92
CA ASN A 55 -4.81 -17.95 8.90
C ASN A 55 -4.85 -17.19 10.25
N GLY A 56 -6.01 -16.69 10.67
CA GLY A 56 -6.26 -16.04 11.98
C GLY A 56 -5.93 -14.54 12.09
N GLY A 57 -4.69 -14.12 11.85
CA GLY A 57 -4.28 -12.71 11.95
C GLY A 57 -3.14 -12.39 11.02
N VAL A 58 -3.03 -11.12 10.63
CA VAL A 58 -2.00 -10.64 9.70
C VAL A 58 -1.25 -9.47 10.29
N THR A 59 0.08 -9.56 10.20
CA THR A 59 0.99 -8.42 10.24
C THR A 59 1.90 -8.50 9.03
N GLY A 60 2.16 -7.38 8.38
CA GLY A 60 3.09 -7.35 7.25
C GLY A 60 3.49 -5.92 6.90
N SER A 61 4.42 -5.82 5.97
CA SER A 61 4.85 -4.56 5.40
C SER A 61 4.96 -4.69 3.88
N THR A 62 4.70 -3.60 3.18
CA THR A 62 4.96 -3.49 1.75
C THR A 62 5.74 -2.22 1.43
N ARG A 63 6.59 -2.31 0.41
CA ARG A 63 7.34 -1.20 -0.14
C ARG A 63 6.83 -0.88 -1.53
N ILE A 64 6.26 0.31 -1.71
CA ILE A 64 5.71 0.76 -2.98
C ILE A 64 6.62 1.85 -3.53
N ILE A 65 7.16 1.64 -4.73
CA ILE A 65 8.10 2.56 -5.39
C ILE A 65 7.36 3.25 -6.55
N ILE A 66 7.36 4.57 -6.53
CA ILE A 66 6.61 5.41 -7.46
C ILE A 66 7.57 6.33 -8.20
N ASN A 67 7.43 6.45 -9.53
CA ASN A 67 8.14 7.46 -10.32
C ASN A 67 7.60 8.86 -9.97
N LYS A 68 8.49 9.75 -9.49
CA LYS A 68 8.13 11.12 -9.10
C LYS A 68 8.40 12.18 -10.19
N GLU A 69 8.90 11.81 -11.36
CA GLU A 69 9.35 12.71 -12.44
C GLU A 69 8.36 13.85 -12.79
N ASN A 70 7.06 13.62 -12.61
CA ASN A 70 6.00 14.60 -12.89
C ASN A 70 5.23 15.08 -11.65
N LEU A 71 5.79 14.85 -10.44
CA LEU A 71 5.21 15.33 -9.18
C LEU A 71 5.87 16.64 -8.79
N THR A 72 5.05 17.64 -8.47
CA THR A 72 5.56 18.91 -7.95
C THR A 72 6.09 18.73 -6.52
N SER A 73 7.10 19.51 -6.13
CA SER A 73 7.62 19.48 -4.75
C SER A 73 6.53 19.75 -3.71
N LYS A 74 5.60 20.67 -3.99
CA LYS A 74 4.44 20.93 -3.12
C LYS A 74 3.59 19.67 -2.92
N PHE A 75 3.34 18.90 -3.98
CA PHE A 75 2.55 17.68 -3.88
C PHE A 75 3.25 16.61 -3.06
N ILE A 76 4.58 16.49 -3.20
CA ILE A 76 5.39 15.56 -2.40
C ILE A 76 5.36 15.94 -0.92
N GLU A 77 5.48 17.23 -0.60
CA GLU A 77 5.37 17.71 0.78
C GLU A 77 4.00 17.41 1.39
N LEU A 78 2.91 17.62 0.64
CA LEU A 78 1.55 17.27 1.08
C LEU A 78 1.35 15.77 1.30
N LEU A 79 2.05 14.92 0.54
CA LEU A 79 2.07 13.48 0.76
C LEU A 79 2.81 13.13 2.05
N LYS A 80 4.00 13.68 2.24
CA LYS A 80 4.83 13.47 3.44
C LYS A 80 4.14 13.97 4.71
N SER A 81 3.42 15.09 4.63
CA SER A 81 2.62 15.62 5.75
C SER A 81 1.32 14.85 5.99
N LYS A 82 1.01 13.85 5.16
CA LYS A 82 -0.21 13.01 5.21
C LYS A 82 -1.50 13.81 4.99
N GLU A 83 -1.40 15.01 4.41
CA GLU A 83 -2.56 15.80 3.96
C GLU A 83 -3.20 15.20 2.70
N ILE A 84 -2.40 14.51 1.88
CA ILE A 84 -2.87 13.67 0.78
C ILE A 84 -2.61 12.21 1.14
N ASN A 85 -3.66 11.39 1.11
CA ASN A 85 -3.54 9.95 1.34
C ASN A 85 -3.36 9.22 -0.01
N PRO A 86 -2.24 8.50 -0.23
CA PRO A 86 -2.02 7.75 -1.47
C PRO A 86 -2.82 6.45 -1.54
N PHE A 87 -3.45 6.03 -0.43
CA PHE A 87 -4.23 4.81 -0.34
C PHE A 87 -5.72 5.08 -0.43
N ARG A 88 -6.41 4.28 -1.26
CA ARG A 88 -7.87 4.31 -1.41
C ARG A 88 -8.56 3.37 -0.44
N ALA A 89 -8.04 2.15 -0.31
CA ALA A 89 -8.65 1.12 0.52
C ALA A 89 -7.61 0.06 0.93
N ILE A 90 -7.96 -0.69 1.97
CA ILE A 90 -7.32 -1.95 2.29
C ILE A 90 -8.44 -2.96 2.39
N SER A 91 -8.40 -3.99 1.55
CA SER A 91 -9.47 -4.97 1.44
C SER A 91 -9.00 -6.31 1.96
N ILE A 92 -9.80 -6.92 2.82
CA ILE A 92 -9.66 -8.32 3.22
C ILE A 92 -10.66 -9.11 2.37
N GLY A 93 -10.16 -9.97 1.50
CA GLY A 93 -10.97 -10.87 0.67
C GLY A 93 -10.85 -12.31 1.14
N GLU A 94 -11.86 -13.13 0.86
CA GLU A 94 -11.77 -14.59 1.01
C GLU A 94 -11.21 -15.19 -0.28
N GLU A 95 -10.27 -16.12 -0.18
CA GLU A 95 -9.80 -16.86 -1.34
C GLU A 95 -10.92 -17.76 -1.87
N ILE A 96 -11.35 -17.53 -3.11
CA ILE A 96 -12.28 -18.42 -3.82
C ILE A 96 -11.43 -19.40 -4.62
N ASN A 97 -11.45 -20.69 -4.24
CA ASN A 97 -10.92 -21.75 -5.09
C ASN A 97 -11.84 -21.91 -6.30
N LEU A 98 -11.34 -21.59 -7.49
CA LEU A 98 -12.03 -21.74 -8.78
C LEU A 98 -11.88 -23.15 -9.35
#